data_AF-A0A7Y0CT28-F1
#
_entry.id   AF-A0A7Y0CT28-F1
#
_cell.length_a   1.000
_cell.length_b   1.000
_cell.length_c   1.000
_cell.angle_alpha   90.00
_cell.angle_beta   90.00
_cell.angle_gamma   90.00
#
_symmetry.space_group_name_H-M   'P 1'
#
loop_
_entity.id
_entity.type
_entity.pdbx_description
1 polymer ?
#
loop_
_entity_poly.entity_id
_entity_poly.type
_entity_poly.pdbx_seq_one_letter_code
_entity_poly.pdbx_strand_id
1 'polypeptide(L)'
;MADRAPSRIEVAAARARDARRLPQTLDVSVFAPKLKYLVAKGVPVLHPTSVLVHMAAAPGRVRSWSSALQWFPELTAEVALKDVLAELDGRPATVSARLGYLLQGLRPDIADQLSVPSTKTWFGPRAKLVRHDSHWQIADTLLPFDPRTMEALG
;
A
#
# COMPACT_ATOMS: atom_id res chain seq x y z
N MET A 1 -3.57 -12.33 -9.30
CA MET A 1 -2.18 -12.67 -8.88
C MET A 1 -1.19 -12.39 -10.02
N ALA A 2 0.04 -11.93 -9.74
CA ALA A 2 1.02 -11.58 -10.77
C ALA A 2 1.56 -12.80 -11.56
N ASP A 3 1.56 -12.70 -12.89
CA ASP A 3 1.92 -13.80 -13.82
C ASP A 3 3.44 -14.06 -13.93
N ARG A 4 4.28 -13.22 -13.29
CA ARG A 4 5.74 -13.37 -13.26
C ARG A 4 6.26 -13.41 -11.83
N ALA A 5 6.96 -14.49 -11.49
CA ALA A 5 7.67 -14.59 -10.23
C ALA A 5 8.71 -13.46 -10.12
N PRO A 6 8.73 -12.69 -9.03
CA PRO A 6 9.68 -11.60 -8.88
C PRO A 6 11.11 -12.14 -8.79
N SER A 7 12.08 -11.37 -9.30
CA SER A 7 13.51 -11.76 -9.29
C SER A 7 14.12 -11.87 -7.88
N ARG A 8 13.43 -11.33 -6.87
CA ARG A 8 13.76 -11.43 -5.44
C ARG A 8 12.45 -11.53 -4.67
N ILE A 9 12.45 -12.33 -3.60
CA ILE A 9 11.32 -12.47 -2.70
C ILE A 9 11.28 -11.24 -1.78
N GLU A 10 10.12 -10.60 -1.68
CA GLU A 10 9.87 -9.48 -0.78
C GLU A 10 9.39 -10.00 0.58
N VAL A 11 10.00 -9.51 1.66
CA VAL A 11 9.67 -9.91 3.04
C VAL A 11 9.46 -8.68 3.91
N ALA A 12 8.28 -8.59 4.53
CA ALA A 12 7.98 -7.61 5.56
C ALA A 12 8.35 -8.17 6.93
N ALA A 13 9.45 -7.67 7.52
CA ALA A 13 9.82 -8.01 8.88
C ALA A 13 9.05 -7.12 9.87
N ALA A 14 8.50 -7.72 10.93
CA ALA A 14 7.76 -6.97 11.95
C ALA A 14 8.63 -5.95 12.70
N ARG A 15 9.94 -6.18 12.81
CA ARG A 15 10.88 -5.31 13.52
C ARG A 15 12.18 -5.14 12.75
N ALA A 16 12.80 -3.98 12.89
CA ALA A 16 14.08 -3.67 12.23
C ALA A 16 15.21 -4.64 12.61
N ARG A 17 15.21 -5.19 13.82
CA ARG A 17 16.20 -6.19 14.23
C ARG A 17 16.04 -7.52 13.49
N ASP A 18 14.80 -7.91 13.18
CA ASP A 18 14.49 -9.17 12.50
C ASP A 18 14.85 -9.01 11.01
N ALA A 19 14.57 -7.83 10.44
CA ALA A 19 14.99 -7.45 9.10
C ALA A 19 16.51 -7.62 8.87
N ARG A 20 17.34 -7.19 9.83
CA ARG A 20 18.81 -7.27 9.73
C ARG A 20 19.36 -8.70 9.77
N ARG A 21 18.57 -9.67 10.24
CA ARG A 21 18.97 -11.08 10.33
C ARG A 21 18.60 -11.89 9.10
N LEU A 22 17.82 -11.32 8.18
CA LEU A 22 17.40 -11.99 6.96
C LEU A 22 18.51 -11.97 5.90
N PRO A 23 18.59 -13.00 5.03
CA PRO A 23 19.54 -13.04 3.93
C PRO A 23 19.47 -11.82 3.01
N GLN A 24 20.62 -11.32 2.57
CA GLN A 24 20.71 -10.15 1.65
C GLN A 24 20.14 -10.42 0.25
N THR A 25 19.86 -11.68 -0.08
CA THR A 25 19.20 -12.08 -1.33
C THR A 25 17.72 -11.71 -1.35
N LEU A 26 17.12 -11.43 -0.19
CA LEU A 26 15.74 -10.99 -0.03
C LEU A 26 15.65 -9.47 -0.15
N ASP A 27 14.51 -8.98 -0.63
CA ASP A 27 14.15 -7.58 -0.48
C ASP A 27 13.34 -7.41 0.81
N VAL A 28 13.87 -6.67 1.78
CA VAL A 28 13.36 -6.65 3.14
C VAL A 28 12.88 -5.26 3.52
N SER A 29 11.62 -5.17 3.95
CA SER A 29 11.05 -3.97 4.56
C SER A 29 10.73 -4.19 6.04
N VAL A 30 10.50 -3.10 6.77
CA VAL A 30 10.00 -3.16 8.14
C VAL A 30 8.54 -2.72 8.15
N PHE A 31 7.66 -3.66 8.47
CA PHE A 31 6.23 -3.42 8.61
C PHE A 31 5.65 -4.42 9.60
N ALA A 32 5.04 -3.92 10.66
CA ALA A 32 4.32 -4.73 11.63
C ALA A 32 2.83 -4.74 11.25
N PRO A 33 2.30 -5.82 10.65
CA PRO A 33 0.88 -5.93 10.37
C PRO A 33 0.08 -6.06 11.67
N LYS A 34 -1.13 -5.52 11.68
CA LYS A 34 -2.09 -5.70 12.79
C LYS A 34 -3.02 -6.89 12.55
N LEU A 35 -3.33 -7.17 11.29
CA LEU A 35 -4.11 -8.34 10.90
C LEU A 35 -3.25 -9.61 10.96
N LYS A 36 -3.93 -10.75 11.07
CA LYS A 36 -3.27 -12.06 11.05
C LYS A 36 -2.69 -12.34 9.67
N TYR A 37 -1.55 -13.02 9.64
CA TYR A 37 -1.01 -13.58 8.40
C TYR A 37 -1.97 -14.62 7.83
N LEU A 38 -2.01 -14.69 6.50
CA LEU A 38 -2.63 -15.79 5.76
C LEU A 38 -1.56 -16.82 5.41
N VAL A 39 -1.97 -17.96 4.88
CA VAL A 39 -1.05 -19.00 4.39
C VAL A 39 -1.27 -19.18 2.90
N ALA A 40 -0.20 -19.01 2.12
CA ALA A 40 -0.20 -19.30 0.69
C ALA A 40 0.94 -20.26 0.38
N LYS A 41 0.62 -21.42 -0.23
CA LYS A 41 1.59 -22.47 -0.58
C LYS A 41 2.50 -22.87 0.60
N GLY A 42 1.94 -22.92 1.81
CA GLY A 42 2.67 -23.27 3.04
C GLY A 42 3.53 -22.14 3.63
N VAL A 43 3.50 -20.94 3.07
CA VAL A 43 4.26 -19.78 3.54
C VAL A 43 3.32 -18.73 4.14
N PRO A 44 3.67 -18.14 5.30
CA PRO A 44 2.90 -17.03 5.85
C PRO A 44 3.03 -15.80 4.95
N VAL A 45 1.90 -15.22 4.56
CA VAL A 45 1.81 -14.02 3.72
C VAL A 45 0.98 -12.94 4.41
N LEU A 46 1.25 -11.69 4.04
CA LEU A 46 0.44 -10.57 4.53
C LEU A 46 -1.01 -10.71 4.07
N HIS A 47 -1.93 -10.28 4.92
CA HIS A 47 -3.32 -10.05 4.52
C HIS A 47 -3.37 -9.00 3.40
N PRO A 48 -4.27 -9.10 2.39
CA PRO A 48 -4.40 -8.11 1.32
C PRO A 48 -4.46 -6.66 1.82
N THR A 49 -5.28 -6.40 2.83
CA THR A 49 -5.34 -5.10 3.53
C THR A 49 -3.99 -4.65 4.09
N SER A 50 -3.24 -5.55 4.72
CA SER A 50 -1.92 -5.24 5.26
C SER A 50 -0.91 -4.92 4.16
N VAL A 51 -1.03 -5.54 2.97
CA VAL A 51 -0.22 -5.18 1.79
C VAL A 51 -0.52 -3.75 1.35
N LEU A 52 -1.79 -3.38 1.18
CA LEU A 52 -2.19 -2.02 0.78
C LEU A 52 -1.71 -0.97 1.79
N VAL A 53 -1.89 -1.23 3.09
CA VAL A 53 -1.44 -0.31 4.15
C VAL A 53 0.09 -0.21 4.18
N HIS A 54 0.81 -1.30 3.93
CA HIS A 54 2.27 -1.28 3.82
C HIS A 54 2.76 -0.44 2.64
N MET A 55 2.13 -0.59 1.47
CA MET A 55 2.41 0.23 0.28
C MET A 55 2.14 1.72 0.57
N ALA A 56 1.04 2.05 1.24
CA ALA A 56 0.73 3.43 1.65
C ALA A 56 1.69 3.98 2.73
N ALA A 57 2.19 3.13 3.62
CA ALA A 57 3.14 3.53 4.66
C ALA A 57 4.52 3.88 4.08
N ALA A 58 4.96 3.15 3.05
CA ALA A 58 6.26 3.32 2.41
C ALA A 58 6.16 3.27 0.88
N PRO A 59 5.50 4.25 0.22
CA PRO A 59 5.22 4.17 -1.22
C PRO A 59 6.47 4.16 -2.08
N GLY A 60 7.58 4.76 -1.61
CA GLY A 60 8.88 4.72 -2.28
C GLY A 60 9.63 3.39 -2.13
N ARG A 61 9.13 2.45 -1.32
CA ARG A 61 9.67 1.08 -1.20
C ARG A 61 8.97 0.09 -2.12
N VAL A 62 7.84 0.48 -2.73
CA VAL A 62 7.20 -0.32 -3.77
C VAL A 62 8.13 -0.35 -4.97
N ARG A 63 8.66 -1.54 -5.27
CA ARG A 63 9.71 -1.72 -6.29
C ARG A 63 9.32 -1.17 -7.66
N SER A 64 8.08 -1.40 -8.09
CA SER A 64 7.55 -0.95 -9.37
C SER A 64 6.04 -0.75 -9.28
N TRP A 65 5.59 0.51 -9.28
CA TRP A 65 4.17 0.83 -9.33
C TRP A 65 3.50 0.41 -10.65
N SER A 66 4.22 0.45 -11.77
CA SER A 66 3.71 -0.06 -13.05
C SER A 66 3.47 -1.57 -13.02
N SER A 67 4.33 -2.34 -12.33
CA SER A 67 4.13 -3.77 -12.16
C SER A 67 3.04 -4.06 -11.12
N ALA A 68 2.96 -3.25 -10.06
CA ALA A 68 1.92 -3.37 -9.05
C ALA A 68 0.51 -3.19 -9.66
N LEU A 69 0.37 -2.25 -10.59
CA LEU A 69 -0.88 -1.95 -11.28
C LEU A 69 -1.54 -3.18 -11.93
N GLN A 70 -0.75 -4.18 -12.37
CA GLN A 70 -1.26 -5.38 -13.03
C GLN A 70 -2.12 -6.26 -12.11
N TRP A 71 -1.93 -6.18 -10.79
CA TRP A 71 -2.67 -6.96 -9.80
C TRP A 71 -3.36 -6.09 -8.74
N PHE A 72 -3.12 -4.78 -8.77
CA PHE A 72 -3.65 -3.85 -7.77
C PHE A 72 -5.19 -3.84 -7.71
N PRO A 73 -5.95 -3.78 -8.83
CA PRO A 73 -7.41 -3.83 -8.79
C PRO A 73 -7.96 -5.09 -8.12
N GLU A 74 -7.42 -6.26 -8.46
CA GLU A 74 -7.79 -7.55 -7.86
C GLU A 74 -7.53 -7.55 -6.35
N LEU A 75 -6.35 -7.07 -5.92
CA LEU A 75 -6.01 -6.95 -4.51
C LEU A 75 -7.00 -6.03 -3.77
N THR A 76 -7.41 -4.91 -4.36
CA THR A 76 -8.38 -3.98 -3.76
C THR A 76 -9.82 -4.50 -3.75
N ALA A 77 -10.16 -5.45 -4.62
CA ALA A 77 -11.48 -6.09 -4.61
C ALA A 77 -11.64 -7.02 -3.40
N GLU A 78 -10.54 -7.62 -2.92
CA GLU A 78 -10.54 -8.57 -1.80
C GLU A 78 -10.64 -7.91 -0.40
N VAL A 79 -10.46 -6.58 -0.29
CA VAL A 79 -10.37 -5.94 1.04
C VAL A 79 -11.72 -5.52 1.60
N ALA A 80 -11.92 -5.75 2.89
CA ALA A 80 -13.09 -5.29 3.63
C ALA A 80 -12.79 -4.01 4.41
N LEU A 81 -13.76 -3.08 4.47
CA LEU A 81 -13.65 -1.84 5.25
C LEU A 81 -13.25 -2.09 6.71
N LYS A 82 -13.86 -3.09 7.35
CA LYS A 82 -13.56 -3.46 8.75
C LYS A 82 -12.08 -3.75 8.96
N ASP A 83 -11.47 -4.48 8.04
CA ASP A 83 -10.06 -4.84 8.13
C ASP A 83 -9.16 -3.64 7.86
N VAL A 84 -9.56 -2.76 6.93
CA VAL A 84 -8.83 -1.51 6.65
C VAL A 84 -8.79 -0.64 7.90
N LEU A 85 -9.93 -0.44 8.56
CA LEU A 85 -10.00 0.34 9.80
C LEU A 85 -9.19 -0.31 10.93
N ALA A 86 -9.27 -1.64 11.08
CA ALA A 86 -8.49 -2.37 12.08
C ALA A 86 -6.96 -2.29 11.83
N GLU A 87 -6.54 -2.35 10.55
CA GLU A 87 -5.13 -2.25 10.18
C GLU A 87 -4.61 -0.81 10.33
N LEU A 88 -5.45 0.21 10.08
CA LEU A 88 -5.10 1.63 10.20
C LEU A 88 -5.13 2.18 11.62
N ASP A 89 -5.87 1.55 12.54
CA ASP A 89 -5.95 1.96 13.94
C ASP A 89 -4.56 2.29 14.50
N GLY A 90 -4.39 3.40 15.21
CA GLY A 90 -3.11 3.82 15.79
C GLY A 90 -1.94 4.07 14.81
N ARG A 91 -2.14 3.97 13.48
CA ARG A 91 -1.12 4.35 12.48
C ARG A 91 -1.15 5.87 12.25
N PRO A 92 -0.05 6.47 11.76
CA PRO A 92 -0.04 7.89 11.42
C PRO A 92 -1.14 8.24 10.40
N ALA A 93 -1.80 9.38 10.58
CA ALA A 93 -2.86 9.87 9.68
C ALA A 93 -2.39 9.98 8.22
N THR A 94 -1.09 10.21 7.99
CA THR A 94 -0.49 10.24 6.65
C THR A 94 -0.57 8.89 5.92
N VAL A 95 -0.61 7.76 6.64
CA VAL A 95 -0.81 6.43 6.04
C VAL A 95 -2.26 6.28 5.59
N SER A 96 -3.21 6.68 6.43
CA SER A 96 -4.64 6.72 6.10
C SER A 96 -4.90 7.57 4.85
N ALA A 97 -4.34 8.78 4.81
CA ALA A 97 -4.45 9.69 3.67
C ALA A 97 -3.91 9.09 2.37
N ARG A 98 -2.71 8.48 2.42
CA ARG A 98 -2.10 7.84 1.25
C ARG A 98 -2.88 6.61 0.79
N LEU A 99 -3.49 5.88 1.72
CA LEU A 99 -4.36 4.75 1.37
C LEU A 99 -5.65 5.25 0.70
N GLY A 100 -6.31 6.26 1.26
CA GLY A 100 -7.50 6.85 0.66
C GLY A 100 -7.24 7.38 -0.75
N TYR A 101 -6.12 8.09 -0.92
CA TYR A 101 -5.67 8.54 -2.24
C TYR A 101 -5.43 7.39 -3.22
N LEU A 102 -4.90 6.24 -2.79
CA LEU A 102 -4.72 5.07 -3.66
C LEU A 102 -6.03 4.39 -4.03
N LEU A 103 -7.02 4.40 -3.13
CA LEU A 103 -8.27 3.67 -3.27
C LEU A 103 -9.38 4.48 -3.93
N GLN A 104 -9.25 5.80 -4.04
CA GLN A 104 -10.36 6.70 -4.39
C GLN A 104 -11.13 6.36 -5.68
N GLY A 105 -10.48 5.78 -6.70
CA GLY A 105 -11.18 5.31 -7.89
C GLY A 105 -11.71 3.87 -7.78
N LEU A 106 -10.92 2.97 -7.19
CA LEU A 106 -11.22 1.53 -7.16
C LEU A 106 -12.21 1.14 -6.04
N ARG A 107 -12.09 1.78 -4.89
CA ARG A 107 -12.88 1.51 -3.67
C ARG A 107 -13.29 2.83 -3.01
N PRO A 108 -14.08 3.68 -3.70
CA PRO A 108 -14.58 4.93 -3.13
C PRO A 108 -15.36 4.68 -1.84
N ASP A 109 -16.09 3.56 -1.75
CA ASP A 109 -16.80 3.12 -0.54
C ASP A 109 -15.92 2.98 0.70
N ILE A 110 -14.65 2.58 0.52
CA ILE A 110 -13.66 2.54 1.59
C ILE A 110 -12.98 3.89 1.75
N ALA A 111 -12.59 4.53 0.64
CA ALA A 111 -11.85 5.79 0.67
C ALA A 111 -12.63 6.88 1.43
N ASP A 112 -13.96 6.96 1.24
CA ASP A 112 -14.85 7.92 1.91
C ASP A 112 -14.90 7.75 3.43
N GLN A 113 -14.49 6.59 3.95
CA GLN A 113 -14.44 6.30 5.38
C GLN A 113 -13.08 6.64 6.02
N LEU A 114 -12.10 7.05 5.21
CA LEU A 114 -10.76 7.35 5.68
C LEU A 114 -10.58 8.84 5.98
N SER A 115 -9.70 9.13 6.92
CA SER A 115 -9.43 10.50 7.34
C SER A 115 -8.59 11.26 6.30
N VAL A 116 -9.12 12.40 5.86
CA VAL A 116 -8.38 13.38 5.06
C VAL A 116 -7.45 14.17 5.98
N PRO A 117 -6.16 14.34 5.62
CA PRO A 117 -5.23 15.07 6.47
C PRO A 117 -5.44 16.59 6.33
N SER A 118 -5.21 17.33 7.42
CA SER A 118 -5.26 18.79 7.42
C SER A 118 -4.05 19.46 6.78
N THR A 119 -3.01 18.68 6.44
CA THR A 119 -1.74 19.18 5.91
C THR A 119 -1.25 18.34 4.73
N LYS A 120 -0.45 19.00 3.89
CA LYS A 120 0.15 18.41 2.70
C LYS A 120 1.01 17.18 3.06
N THR A 121 0.69 16.05 2.45
CA THR A 121 1.41 14.79 2.57
C THR A 121 2.09 14.42 1.25
N TRP A 122 3.32 13.94 1.30
CA TRP A 122 4.02 13.45 0.10
C TRP A 122 3.72 11.97 -0.12
N PHE A 123 3.34 11.61 -1.35
CA PHE A 123 3.26 10.22 -1.81
C PHE A 123 4.58 9.88 -2.52
N GLY A 124 5.61 9.63 -1.70
CA GLY A 124 6.97 9.35 -2.15
C GLY A 124 8.03 10.33 -1.64
N PRO A 125 9.27 10.22 -2.14
CA PRO A 125 10.33 11.19 -1.86
C PRO A 125 9.96 12.58 -2.34
N ARG A 126 10.49 13.61 -1.68
CA ARG A 126 10.35 15.00 -2.15
C ARG A 126 11.15 15.17 -3.44
N ALA A 127 10.44 15.19 -4.55
CA ALA A 127 10.99 15.26 -5.91
C ALA A 127 10.07 16.08 -6.81
N LYS A 128 10.34 16.07 -8.12
CA LYS A 128 9.46 16.69 -9.12
C LYS A 128 8.04 16.14 -8.95
N LEU A 129 7.09 17.05 -8.80
CA LEU A 129 5.68 16.73 -8.66
C LEU A 129 5.16 16.09 -9.97
N VAL A 130 4.57 14.91 -9.85
CA VAL A 130 3.79 14.27 -10.92
C VAL A 130 2.35 14.77 -10.84
N ARG A 131 1.77 14.79 -9.63
CA ARG A 131 0.39 15.20 -9.40
C ARG A 131 0.17 15.81 -8.04
N HIS A 132 -0.84 16.66 -7.95
CA HIS A 132 -1.41 17.10 -6.67
C HIS A 132 -2.88 16.71 -6.58
N ASP A 133 -3.24 16.08 -5.48
CA ASP A 133 -4.62 15.79 -5.12
C ASP A 133 -5.04 16.72 -3.97
N SER A 134 -5.96 17.65 -4.26
CA SER A 134 -6.43 18.63 -3.27
C SER A 134 -7.40 18.05 -2.26
N HIS A 135 -8.13 16.97 -2.59
CA HIS A 135 -9.03 16.34 -1.64
C HIS A 135 -8.20 15.64 -0.56
N TRP A 136 -7.24 14.82 -0.98
CA TRP A 136 -6.35 14.07 -0.06
C TRP A 136 -5.14 14.88 0.46
N GLN A 137 -4.97 16.12 -0.01
CA GLN A 137 -3.79 16.96 0.25
C GLN A 137 -2.47 16.23 -0.07
N ILE A 138 -2.44 15.48 -1.17
CA ILE A 138 -1.30 14.65 -1.55
C ILE A 138 -0.51 15.26 -2.70
N ALA A 139 0.80 15.39 -2.49
CA ALA A 139 1.78 15.62 -3.54
C ALA A 139 2.40 14.28 -3.96
N ASP A 140 1.99 13.79 -5.13
CA ASP A 140 2.46 12.55 -5.71
C ASP A 140 3.68 12.78 -6.59
N THR A 141 4.71 11.99 -6.34
CA THR A 141 5.98 11.99 -7.07
C THR A 141 6.31 10.62 -7.65
N LEU A 142 5.43 9.62 -7.50
CA LEU A 142 5.73 8.21 -7.78
C LEU A 142 4.77 7.54 -8.75
N LEU A 143 3.46 7.77 -8.65
CA LEU A 143 2.52 6.91 -9.37
C LEU A 143 2.57 7.18 -10.88
N PRO A 144 2.68 6.12 -11.71
CA PRO A 144 2.61 6.23 -13.16
C PRO A 144 1.17 6.31 -13.70
N PHE A 145 0.17 6.38 -12.82
CA PHE A 145 -1.26 6.44 -13.12
C PHE A 145 -1.95 7.45 -12.20
N ASP A 146 -3.18 7.87 -12.55
CA ASP A 146 -4.03 8.67 -11.67
C ASP A 146 -4.98 7.73 -10.89
N PRO A 147 -4.86 7.60 -9.57
CA PRO A 147 -5.78 6.78 -8.78
C PRO A 147 -7.25 7.16 -8.91
N ARG A 148 -7.56 8.41 -9.28
CA ARG A 148 -8.94 8.90 -9.49
C ARG A 148 -9.61 8.32 -10.73
N THR A 149 -8.82 7.97 -11.74
CA THR A 149 -9.34 7.47 -13.02
C THR A 149 -9.31 5.95 -13.08
N MET A 150 -8.92 5.29 -11.99
CA MET A 150 -8.99 3.85 -11.90
C MET A 150 -10.43 3.43 -11.61
N GLU A 151 -10.94 2.46 -12.36
CA GLU A 151 -12.27 1.91 -12.14
C GLU A 151 -12.13 0.46 -11.69
N ALA A 152 -13.02 0.04 -10.78
CA ALA A 152 -13.10 -1.37 -10.42
C ALA A 152 -13.42 -2.19 -11.68
N LEU A 153 -12.76 -3.34 -11.84
CA LEU A 153 -13.19 -4.30 -12.84
C LEU A 153 -14.59 -4.78 -12.44
N GLY A 154 -15.59 -4.44 -13.26
CA GLY A 154 -16.99 -4.79 -13.05
C GLY A 154 -17.27 -6.28 -13.12
#